data_AF-A0A917PDC7-F1
#
_entry.id   AF-A0A917PDC7-F1
#
_cell.length_a   1.000
_cell.length_b   1.000
_cell.length_c   1.000
_cell.angle_alpha   90.00
_cell.angle_beta   90.00
_cell.angle_gamma   90.00
#
_symmetry.space_group_name_H-M   'P 1'
#
loop_
_entity.id
_entity.type
_entity.pdbx_description
1 polymer ?
#
loop_
_entity_poly.entity_id
_entity_poly.type
_entity_poly.pdbx_seq_one_letter_code
_entity_poly.pdbx_strand_id
1 'polypeptide(L)'
;MAAFEKTYGAKWPKAVKKITDDVDELLAFYDFPAEHWIHLRTTNPIESTFATVRLRTKVTKGAGSPAAALAMVFKLVESAQQRWRAVNAPHLVALVRAGARFERGQLVERPEADAA
;
A
#
# COMPACT_ATOMS: atom_id res chain seq x y z
N MET A 1 2.52 -21.32 5.65
CA MET A 1 3.33 -21.31 4.40
C MET A 1 3.62 -22.70 3.84
N ALA A 2 3.89 -23.73 4.65
CA ALA A 2 4.18 -25.10 4.17
C ALA A 2 3.20 -25.69 3.12
N ALA A 3 1.88 -25.48 3.27
CA ALA A 3 0.90 -25.95 2.28
C ALA A 3 1.02 -25.21 0.92
N PHE A 4 1.32 -23.91 0.95
CA PHE A 4 1.53 -23.10 -0.25
C PHE A 4 2.80 -23.55 -0.99
N GLU A 5 3.89 -23.75 -0.26
CA GLU A 5 5.15 -24.26 -0.80
C GLU A 5 4.97 -25.64 -1.44
N LYS A 6 4.31 -26.57 -0.77
CA LYS A 6 4.04 -27.91 -1.30
C LYS A 6 3.21 -27.85 -2.60
N THR A 7 2.25 -26.94 -2.67
CA THR A 7 1.31 -26.84 -3.80
C THR A 7 1.95 -26.18 -5.02
N TYR A 8 2.75 -25.12 -4.82
CA TYR A 8 3.25 -24.28 -5.92
C TYR A 8 4.77 -24.36 -6.13
N GLY A 9 5.52 -24.89 -5.17
CA GLY A 9 6.99 -24.86 -5.16
C GLY A 9 7.63 -25.60 -6.32
N ALA A 10 7.04 -26.71 -6.77
CA ALA A 10 7.55 -27.45 -7.93
C ALA A 10 7.41 -26.66 -9.25
N LYS A 11 6.32 -25.90 -9.40
CA LYS A 11 6.01 -25.17 -10.65
C LYS A 11 6.64 -23.77 -10.67
N TRP A 12 6.68 -23.09 -9.52
CA TRP A 12 7.10 -21.69 -9.42
C TRP A 12 8.09 -21.45 -8.27
N PRO A 13 9.23 -22.15 -8.23
CA PRO A 13 10.12 -22.16 -7.06
C PRO A 13 10.62 -20.77 -6.67
N LYS A 14 10.93 -19.90 -7.65
CA LYS A 14 11.39 -18.53 -7.38
C LYS A 14 10.31 -17.62 -6.79
N ALA A 15 9.07 -17.75 -7.25
CA ALA A 15 7.95 -16.95 -6.75
C ALA A 15 7.56 -17.40 -5.33
N VAL A 16 7.54 -18.72 -5.09
CA VAL A 16 7.31 -19.27 -3.77
C VAL A 16 8.36 -18.78 -2.80
N LYS A 17 9.65 -18.89 -3.15
CA LYS A 17 10.75 -18.40 -2.31
C LYS A 17 10.57 -16.94 -1.92
N LYS A 18 10.20 -16.07 -2.87
CA LYS A 18 9.96 -14.65 -2.58
C LYS A 18 8.84 -14.43 -1.57
N ILE A 19 7.73 -15.14 -1.72
CA ILE A 19 6.61 -15.00 -0.78
C ILE A 19 6.96 -15.55 0.60
N THR A 20 7.75 -16.63 0.68
CA THR A 20 8.11 -17.27 1.94
C THR A 20 9.22 -16.53 2.69
N ASP A 21 10.11 -15.85 1.97
CA ASP A 21 11.20 -15.06 2.56
C ASP A 21 10.66 -13.72 3.13
N ASP A 22 9.61 -13.15 2.52
CA ASP A 22 9.10 -11.80 2.81
C ASP A 22 7.70 -11.83 3.49
N VAL A 23 7.42 -12.86 4.31
CA VAL A 23 6.07 -13.09 4.89
C VAL A 23 5.64 -11.96 5.82
N ASP A 24 6.55 -11.47 6.65
CA ASP A 24 6.24 -10.45 7.65
C ASP A 24 5.84 -9.14 6.97
N GLU A 25 6.53 -8.76 5.90
CA GLU A 25 6.22 -7.59 5.08
C GLU A 25 4.89 -7.76 4.34
N LEU A 26 4.61 -8.95 3.80
CA LEU A 26 3.37 -9.22 3.08
C LEU A 26 2.14 -9.25 3.99
N LEU A 27 2.31 -9.53 5.28
CA LEU A 27 1.24 -9.60 6.27
C LEU A 27 1.18 -8.38 7.20
N ALA A 28 2.11 -7.44 7.10
CA ALA A 28 2.15 -6.21 7.91
C ALA A 28 0.86 -5.38 7.88
N PHE A 29 0.01 -5.55 6.86
CA PHE A 29 -1.29 -4.87 6.83
C PHE A 29 -2.21 -5.27 8.00
N TYR A 30 -1.98 -6.42 8.65
CA TYR A 30 -2.72 -6.84 9.85
C TYR A 30 -2.41 -5.99 11.10
N ASP A 31 -1.33 -5.21 11.07
CA ASP A 31 -0.93 -4.27 12.13
C ASP A 31 -1.60 -2.90 11.98
N PHE A 32 -2.55 -2.77 11.04
CA PHE A 32 -3.37 -1.59 10.79
C PHE A 32 -4.86 -1.92 10.99
N PRO A 33 -5.72 -0.91 11.23
CA PRO A 33 -7.16 -1.11 11.40
C PRO A 33 -7.78 -2.00 10.31
N ALA A 34 -8.68 -2.90 10.71
CA ALA A 34 -9.33 -3.84 9.79
C ALA A 34 -10.07 -3.14 8.63
N GLU A 35 -10.61 -1.95 8.91
CA GLU A 35 -11.29 -1.09 7.94
C GLU A 35 -10.34 -0.65 6.81
N HIS A 36 -9.04 -0.52 7.09
CA HIS A 36 -8.04 -0.06 6.13
C HIS A 36 -7.52 -1.17 5.22
N TRP A 37 -7.70 -2.45 5.58
CA TRP A 37 -7.13 -3.59 4.84
C TRP A 37 -7.53 -3.66 3.37
N ILE A 38 -8.74 -3.21 3.02
CA ILE A 38 -9.17 -3.17 1.61
C ILE A 38 -8.32 -2.19 0.79
N HIS A 39 -7.85 -1.11 1.41
CA HIS A 39 -7.01 -0.09 0.78
C HIS A 39 -5.54 -0.48 0.76
N LEU A 40 -5.07 -1.20 1.79
CA LEU A 40 -3.66 -1.63 1.92
C LEU A 40 -3.33 -2.87 1.05
N ARG A 41 -4.29 -3.75 0.80
CA ARG A 41 -4.08 -4.97 -0.01
C ARG A 41 -4.12 -4.74 -1.52
N THR A 42 -4.29 -3.50 -1.97
CA THR A 42 -4.36 -3.17 -3.40
C THR A 42 -3.24 -2.22 -3.81
N THR A 43 -2.68 -2.45 -4.99
CA THR A 43 -1.69 -1.57 -5.63
C THR A 43 -2.35 -0.44 -6.42
N ASN A 44 -3.69 -0.42 -6.52
CA ASN A 44 -4.43 0.54 -7.33
C ASN A 44 -4.16 2.02 -6.99
N PRO A 45 -4.00 2.44 -5.71
CA PRO A 45 -3.61 3.82 -5.39
C PRO A 45 -2.30 4.27 -6.04
N ILE A 46 -1.38 3.32 -6.31
CA ILE A 46 -0.14 3.56 -7.03
C ILE A 46 -0.40 3.48 -8.55
N GLU A 47 -0.92 2.34 -9.01
CA GLU A 47 -1.05 2.04 -10.44
C GLU A 47 -1.97 3.00 -11.20
N SER A 48 -3.10 3.36 -10.58
CA SER A 48 -4.12 4.28 -11.13
C SER A 48 -3.58 5.70 -11.22
N THR A 49 -2.86 6.16 -10.17
CA THR A 49 -2.24 7.49 -10.14
C THR A 49 -1.22 7.66 -11.27
N PHE A 50 -0.41 6.63 -11.54
CA PHE A 50 0.56 6.67 -12.64
C PHE A 50 -0.02 6.32 -14.02
N ALA A 51 -1.27 5.87 -14.12
CA ALA A 51 -1.85 5.47 -15.40
C ALA A 51 -1.93 6.64 -16.40
N THR A 52 -2.32 7.82 -15.94
CA THR A 52 -2.40 9.05 -16.75
C THR A 52 -1.03 9.53 -17.18
N VAL A 53 -0.02 9.43 -16.29
CA VAL A 53 1.38 9.75 -16.59
C VAL A 53 1.92 8.85 -17.70
N ARG A 54 1.72 7.52 -17.59
CA ARG A 54 2.14 6.56 -18.62
C ARG A 54 1.46 6.84 -19.95
N LEU A 55 0.15 7.09 -19.92
CA LEU A 55 -0.62 7.43 -21.12
C LEU A 55 -0.07 8.69 -21.80
N ARG A 56 0.14 9.77 -21.04
CA ARG A 56 0.64 11.02 -21.60
C ARG A 56 2.05 10.86 -22.15
N THR A 57 2.93 10.19 -21.42
CA THR A 57 4.31 9.90 -21.85
C THR A 57 4.34 9.14 -23.16
N LYS A 58 3.43 8.15 -23.33
CA LYS A 58 3.30 7.38 -24.58
C LYS A 58 2.84 8.27 -25.74
N VAL A 59 1.85 9.14 -25.52
CA VAL A 59 1.31 10.04 -26.56
C VAL A 59 2.32 11.10 -26.98
N THR A 60 3.05 11.70 -26.03
CA THR A 60 4.04 12.75 -26.31
C THR A 60 5.41 12.21 -26.73
N LYS A 61 5.60 10.88 -26.73
CA LYS A 61 6.88 10.21 -26.98
C LYS A 61 8.00 10.72 -26.06
N GLY A 62 7.67 10.88 -24.77
CA GLY A 62 8.56 11.45 -23.76
C GLY A 62 8.24 12.91 -23.43
N ALA A 63 9.06 13.52 -22.58
CA ALA A 63 8.83 14.87 -22.05
C ALA A 63 9.78 15.94 -22.61
N GLY A 64 10.76 15.56 -23.43
CA GLY A 64 11.76 16.47 -24.01
C GLY A 64 12.88 16.91 -23.06
N SER A 65 12.58 17.16 -21.79
CA SER A 65 13.58 17.48 -20.75
C SER A 65 13.18 16.96 -19.36
N PRO A 66 14.13 16.81 -18.41
CA PRO A 66 13.81 16.41 -17.04
C PRO A 66 12.87 17.38 -16.32
N ALA A 67 13.07 18.70 -16.51
CA ALA A 67 12.21 19.72 -15.92
C ALA A 67 10.76 19.63 -16.44
N ALA A 68 10.60 19.43 -17.75
CA ALA A 68 9.29 19.23 -18.36
C ALA A 68 8.64 17.92 -17.90
N ALA A 69 9.42 16.85 -17.72
CA ALA A 69 8.92 15.58 -17.18
C ALA A 69 8.36 15.76 -15.78
N LEU A 70 9.13 16.42 -14.89
CA LEU A 70 8.70 16.68 -13.52
C LEU A 70 7.43 17.52 -13.46
N ALA A 71 7.36 18.61 -14.23
CA ALA A 71 6.18 19.46 -14.31
C ALA A 71 4.95 18.69 -14.81
N MET A 72 5.11 17.85 -15.84
CA MET A 72 4.05 17.02 -16.39
C MET A 72 3.53 16.01 -15.36
N VAL A 73 4.43 15.26 -14.71
CA VAL A 73 4.05 14.28 -13.68
C VAL A 73 3.32 14.98 -12.54
N PHE A 74 3.88 16.08 -12.03
CA PHE A 74 3.29 16.86 -10.94
C PHE A 74 1.86 17.28 -11.28
N LYS A 75 1.62 17.89 -12.44
CA LYS A 75 0.28 18.37 -12.83
C LYS A 75 -0.71 17.23 -13.10
N LEU A 76 -0.26 16.09 -13.63
CA LEU A 76 -1.13 14.93 -13.83
C LEU A 76 -1.53 14.28 -12.51
N VAL A 77 -0.61 14.17 -11.55
CA VAL A 77 -0.89 13.65 -10.20
C VAL A 77 -1.76 14.64 -9.42
N GLU A 78 -1.49 15.95 -9.51
CA GLU A 78 -2.30 17.01 -8.90
C GLU A 78 -3.75 17.00 -9.43
N SER A 79 -3.96 16.66 -10.70
CA SER A 79 -5.31 16.47 -11.26
C SER A 79 -5.94 15.14 -10.80
N ALA A 80 -5.16 14.06 -10.70
CA ALA A 80 -5.67 12.77 -10.25
C ALA A 80 -6.15 12.80 -8.80
N GLN A 81 -5.46 13.52 -7.91
CA GLN A 81 -5.78 13.55 -6.48
C GLN A 81 -7.18 14.07 -6.16
N GLN A 82 -7.73 14.93 -7.02
CA GLN A 82 -9.05 15.54 -6.84
C GLN A 82 -10.19 14.51 -6.81
N ARG A 83 -9.95 13.30 -7.35
CA ARG A 83 -10.92 12.21 -7.44
C ARG A 83 -10.58 11.03 -6.52
N TRP A 84 -9.60 11.18 -5.63
CA TRP A 84 -9.23 10.10 -4.73
C TRP A 84 -10.32 9.87 -3.69
N ARG A 85 -10.63 8.59 -3.51
CA ARG A 85 -11.53 8.13 -2.47
C ARG A 85 -10.79 8.15 -1.13
N ALA A 86 -11.44 8.66 -0.09
CA ALA A 86 -10.93 8.56 1.27
C ALA A 86 -10.82 7.09 1.74
N VAL A 87 -9.87 6.82 2.63
CA VAL A 87 -9.78 5.53 3.32
C VAL A 87 -11.06 5.27 4.12
N ASN A 88 -11.41 4.01 4.33
CA ASN A 88 -12.51 3.68 5.22
C ASN A 88 -12.13 4.04 6.66
N ALA A 89 -13.09 4.43 7.50
CA ALA A 89 -12.84 4.93 8.85
C ALA A 89 -11.67 5.95 8.94
N PRO A 90 -11.77 7.13 8.28
CA PRO A 90 -10.69 8.13 8.26
C PRO A 90 -10.23 8.61 9.64
N HIS A 91 -11.13 8.61 10.63
CA HIS A 91 -10.81 9.02 12.00
C HIS A 91 -9.74 8.15 12.66
N LEU A 92 -9.60 6.87 12.25
CA LEU A 92 -8.57 5.96 12.76
C LEU A 92 -7.16 6.29 12.25
N VAL A 93 -7.03 7.10 11.18
CA VAL A 93 -5.72 7.53 10.67
C VAL A 93 -4.94 8.32 11.73
N ALA A 94 -5.62 9.05 12.61
CA ALA A 94 -4.98 9.75 13.72
C ALA A 94 -4.27 8.78 14.67
N LEU A 95 -4.89 7.63 14.97
CA LEU A 95 -4.31 6.59 15.84
C LEU A 95 -3.11 5.92 15.18
N VAL A 96 -3.22 5.61 13.88
CA VAL A 96 -2.09 5.07 13.09
C VAL A 96 -0.91 6.04 13.09
N ARG A 97 -1.17 7.34 12.87
CA ARG A 97 -0.11 8.37 12.91
C ARG A 97 0.49 8.57 14.30
N ALA A 98 -0.28 8.32 15.36
CA ALA A 98 0.20 8.36 16.74
C ALA A 98 0.99 7.11 17.15
N GLY A 99 1.11 6.11 16.26
CA GLY A 99 1.83 4.87 16.54
C GLY A 99 1.06 3.91 17.45
N ALA A 100 -0.28 3.98 17.46
CA ALA A 100 -1.11 3.02 18.18
C ALA A 100 -0.88 1.61 17.64
N ARG A 101 -0.82 0.62 18.54
CA ARG A 101 -0.63 -0.79 18.17
C ARG A 101 -1.97 -1.42 17.82
N PHE A 102 -2.03 -2.07 16.66
CA PHE A 102 -3.15 -2.91 16.29
C PHE A 102 -2.67 -4.36 16.18
N GLU A 103 -3.50 -5.29 16.63
CA GLU A 103 -3.26 -6.72 16.44
C GLU A 103 -4.44 -7.31 15.69
N ARG A 104 -4.16 -7.86 14.50
CA ARG A 104 -5.19 -8.39 13.60
C ARG A 104 -6.30 -7.35 13.37
N GLY A 105 -5.89 -6.08 13.24
CA GLY A 105 -6.74 -4.94 12.95
C GLY A 105 -7.60 -4.41 14.10
N GLN A 106 -7.39 -4.91 15.32
CA GLN A 106 -8.04 -4.39 16.53
C GLN A 106 -7.05 -3.55 17.33
N LEU A 107 -7.51 -2.41 17.84
CA LEU A 107 -6.70 -1.54 18.69
C LEU A 107 -6.36 -2.28 19.99
N VAL A 108 -5.08 -2.37 20.33
CA VAL A 108 -4.64 -2.89 21.62
C VAL A 108 -4.53 -1.72 22.57
N GLU A 109 -5.42 -1.67 23.56
CA GLU A 109 -5.30 -0.71 24.64
C GLU A 109 -4.01 -0.97 25.41
N ARG A 110 -3.28 0.10 25.75
CA ARG A 110 -2.13 -0.03 26.64
C ARG A 110 -2.67 -0.58 27.97
N PRO A 111 -2.11 -1.67 28.53
CA PRO A 111 -2.49 -2.09 29.87
C PRO A 111 -2.34 -0.89 30.80
N GLU A 112 -3.37 -0.60 31.60
CA GLU A 112 -3.25 0.36 32.69
C GLU A 112 -1.99 -0.01 33.45
N ALA A 113 -0.96 0.84 33.35
CA ALA A 113 0.23 0.64 34.15
C ALA A 113 -0.26 0.65 35.59
N ASP A 114 -0.04 -0.45 36.31
CA ASP A 114 -0.37 -0.61 37.71
C ASP A 114 -0.09 0.72 38.42
N ALA A 115 -1.18 1.39 38.84
CA ALA A 115 -1.10 2.57 39.67
C ALA A 115 -0.56 2.11 41.03
N ALA A 116 0.77 2.12 41.15
CA ALA A 116 1.52 1.92 42.38
C ALA A 116 1.89 3.27 42.99
#